data_AF-A0A497P0A0-F1
#
_entry.id   AF-A0A497P0A0-F1
#
_cell.length_a   1.000
_cell.length_b   1.000
_cell.length_c   1.000
_cell.angle_alpha   90.00
_cell.angle_beta   90.00
_cell.angle_gamma   90.00
#
_symmetry.space_group_name_H-M   'P 1'
#
loop_
_entity.id
_entity.type
_entity.pdbx_description
1 polymer ?
#
loop_
_entity_poly.entity_id
_entity_poly.type
_entity_poly.pdbx_seq_one_letter_code
_entity_poly.pdbx_strand_id
1 'polypeptide(L)'
;RIREVPITYYPRKSGRSKLKSFSDGWRHLKFMLIYAPTYLYFIPGLLLGLIGVALMVFAYLRVYIGYSPGFHSMLLGSLFVLVGYQIIFLGLFAKLYGISVGVFNADKITKSILKRLSLEKGATLGLTIFLIGFLYALHLVISWITSGFKLLPLRGEDIIAFTLIVMGIQTIFNSFFLSMIVTIYSAVPRA
;
A
#
# COMPACT_ATOMS: atom_id res chain seq x y z
N ARG A 1 -0.33 37.64 -22.87
CA ARG A 1 0.96 37.66 -23.60
C ARG A 1 2.06 37.53 -22.55
N ILE A 2 2.90 36.50 -22.59
CA ILE A 2 4.03 36.33 -21.66
C ILE A 2 5.27 36.95 -22.30
N ARG A 3 6.04 37.75 -21.55
CA ARG A 3 7.29 38.38 -22.01
C ARG A 3 8.30 38.31 -20.87
N GLU A 4 9.54 37.96 -21.18
CA GLU A 4 10.63 37.98 -20.23
C GLU A 4 11.04 39.42 -19.91
N VAL A 5 11.25 39.70 -18.63
CA VAL A 5 11.73 40.99 -18.13
C VAL A 5 13.15 40.76 -17.61
N PRO A 6 14.18 41.43 -18.16
CA PRO A 6 15.54 41.26 -17.69
C PRO A 6 15.65 41.74 -16.24
N ILE A 7 16.24 40.91 -15.38
CA ILE A 7 16.59 41.27 -14.01
C ILE A 7 18.10 41.17 -13.81
N THR A 8 18.67 42.16 -13.15
CA THR A 8 20.09 42.14 -12.75
C THR A 8 20.20 41.54 -11.35
N TYR A 9 20.86 40.39 -11.23
CA TYR A 9 21.05 39.72 -9.95
C TYR A 9 22.32 40.24 -9.26
N TYR A 10 22.17 40.83 -8.08
CA TYR A 10 23.30 41.38 -7.33
C TYR A 10 23.85 40.38 -6.29
N PRO A 11 25.18 40.33 -6.06
CA PRO A 11 25.78 39.52 -5.00
C PRO A 11 25.23 39.90 -3.62
N ARG A 12 25.00 38.90 -2.75
CA ARG A 12 24.54 39.16 -1.37
C ARG A 12 25.63 39.83 -0.54
N LYS A 13 25.28 40.94 0.11
CA LYS A 13 26.15 41.70 1.03
C LYS A 13 26.74 40.88 2.20
N SER A 14 26.03 39.89 2.71
CA SER A 14 26.43 39.16 3.93
C SER A 14 27.21 37.86 3.68
N GLY A 15 27.33 37.38 2.44
CA GLY A 15 28.00 36.12 2.06
C GLY A 15 27.41 34.81 2.63
N ARG A 16 26.69 34.86 3.75
CA ARG A 16 26.13 33.69 4.45
C ARG A 16 24.73 33.33 3.92
N SER A 17 24.49 32.02 3.77
CA SER A 17 23.16 31.50 3.44
C SER A 17 22.17 31.77 4.57
N LYS A 18 20.95 32.22 4.22
CA LYS A 18 19.82 32.34 5.14
C LYS A 18 19.07 31.00 5.33
N LEU A 19 19.42 29.99 4.52
CA LEU A 19 18.74 28.69 4.51
C LEU A 19 19.43 27.72 5.46
N LYS A 20 18.62 26.95 6.19
CA LYS A 20 19.04 25.81 6.99
C LYS A 20 18.86 24.56 6.12
N SER A 21 19.94 24.05 5.54
CA SER A 21 19.92 23.00 4.49
C SER A 21 19.00 21.81 4.80
N PHE A 22 19.06 21.27 6.02
CA PHE A 22 18.23 20.12 6.40
C PHE A 22 16.77 20.48 6.71
N SER A 23 16.53 21.52 7.52
CA SER A 23 15.17 21.90 7.95
C SER A 23 14.35 22.45 6.77
N ASP A 24 14.95 23.31 5.95
CA ASP A 24 14.29 23.85 4.75
C ASP A 24 14.14 22.76 3.68
N GLY A 25 15.13 21.88 3.53
CA GLY A 25 15.06 20.73 2.63
C GLY A 25 13.94 19.76 2.99
N TRP A 26 13.80 19.41 4.26
CA TRP A 26 12.71 18.55 4.73
C TRP A 26 11.33 19.19 4.53
N ARG A 27 11.18 20.50 4.80
CA ARG A 27 9.91 21.20 4.55
C ARG A 27 9.53 21.14 3.06
N HIS A 28 10.50 21.32 2.17
CA HIS A 28 10.29 21.24 0.73
C HIS A 28 9.96 19.81 0.28
N LEU A 29 10.71 18.81 0.77
CA LEU A 29 10.45 17.41 0.46
C LEU A 29 9.07 16.95 0.96
N LYS A 30 8.73 17.30 2.20
CA LYS A 30 7.41 17.04 2.78
C LYS A 30 6.30 17.63 1.92
N PHE A 31 6.46 18.89 1.49
CA PHE A 31 5.49 19.53 0.59
C PHE A 31 5.36 18.73 -0.72
N MET A 32 6.47 18.41 -1.38
CA MET A 32 6.43 17.62 -2.62
C MET A 32 5.74 16.27 -2.42
N LEU A 33 6.05 15.54 -1.34
CA LEU A 33 5.50 14.21 -1.07
C LEU A 33 4.00 14.24 -0.74
N ILE A 34 3.52 15.23 0.02
CA ILE A 34 2.10 15.40 0.33
C ILE A 34 1.28 15.64 -0.95
N TYR A 35 1.82 16.42 -1.89
CA TYR A 35 1.16 16.70 -3.17
C TYR A 35 1.47 15.65 -4.26
N ALA A 36 2.23 14.61 -3.94
CA ALA A 36 2.57 13.53 -4.86
C ALA A 36 2.30 12.14 -4.26
N PRO A 37 1.02 11.76 -4.04
CA PRO A 37 0.65 10.50 -3.40
C PRO A 37 1.25 9.25 -4.07
N THR A 38 1.43 9.29 -5.40
CA THR A 38 2.08 8.21 -6.17
C THR A 38 3.48 7.89 -5.66
N TYR A 39 4.30 8.92 -5.43
CA TYR A 39 5.69 8.74 -5.01
C TYR A 39 5.80 8.41 -3.53
N LEU A 40 4.94 9.02 -2.70
CA LEU A 40 4.96 8.80 -1.25
C LEU A 40 4.43 7.42 -0.85
N TYR A 41 3.39 6.92 -1.53
CA TYR A 41 2.69 5.71 -1.10
C TYR A 41 2.82 4.56 -2.12
N PHE A 42 2.44 4.78 -3.38
CA PHE A 42 2.32 3.66 -4.33
C PHE A 42 3.66 3.01 -4.66
N ILE A 43 4.71 3.78 -4.92
CA ILE A 43 6.06 3.23 -5.22
C ILE A 43 6.61 2.39 -4.05
N PRO A 44 6.75 2.93 -2.81
CA PRO A 44 7.28 2.13 -1.71
C PRO A 44 6.37 0.98 -1.34
N GLY A 45 5.04 1.17 -1.40
CA GLY A 45 4.08 0.11 -1.12
C GLY A 45 4.17 -1.06 -2.11
N LEU A 46 4.29 -0.77 -3.40
CA LEU A 46 4.48 -1.81 -4.44
C LEU A 46 5.83 -2.51 -4.30
N LEU A 47 6.91 -1.77 -4.04
CA LEU A 47 8.23 -2.37 -3.84
C LEU A 47 8.23 -3.32 -2.64
N LEU A 48 7.69 -2.89 -1.49
CA LEU A 48 7.57 -3.74 -0.31
C LEU A 48 6.68 -4.96 -0.58
N GLY A 49 5.53 -4.77 -1.23
CA GLY A 49 4.64 -5.87 -1.59
C GLY A 49 5.31 -6.92 -2.49
N LEU A 50 6.00 -6.49 -3.55
CA LEU A 50 6.69 -7.39 -4.48
C LEU A 50 7.85 -8.13 -3.82
N ILE A 51 8.67 -7.43 -3.02
CA ILE A 51 9.75 -8.06 -2.25
C ILE A 51 9.17 -9.07 -1.26
N GLY A 52 8.08 -8.71 -0.57
CA GLY A 52 7.41 -9.58 0.37
C GLY A 52 6.88 -10.87 -0.27
N VAL A 53 6.19 -10.75 -1.40
CA VAL A 53 5.69 -11.91 -2.18
C VAL A 53 6.86 -12.76 -2.65
N ALA A 54 7.93 -12.17 -3.18
CA ALA A 54 9.11 -12.90 -3.63
C ALA A 54 9.76 -13.70 -2.50
N LEU A 55 9.92 -13.09 -1.31
CA LEU A 55 10.46 -13.78 -0.14
C LEU A 55 9.58 -14.95 0.30
N MET A 56 8.26 -14.77 0.34
CA MET A 56 7.34 -15.85 0.69
C MET A 56 7.39 -17.01 -0.31
N VAL A 57 7.38 -16.70 -1.62
CA VAL A 57 7.45 -17.70 -2.69
C VAL A 57 8.77 -18.46 -2.65
N PHE A 58 9.90 -17.75 -2.52
CA PHE A 58 11.22 -18.38 -2.46
C PHE A 58 11.41 -19.22 -1.20
N ALA A 59 10.88 -18.79 -0.05
CA ALA A 59 10.89 -19.58 1.18
C ALA A 59 10.03 -20.85 1.06
N TYR A 60 8.84 -20.73 0.46
CA TYR A 60 7.95 -21.87 0.26
C TYR A 60 8.53 -22.91 -0.72
N LEU A 61 9.10 -22.45 -1.83
CA LEU A 61 9.72 -23.30 -2.86
C LEU A 61 11.17 -23.72 -2.54
N ARG A 62 11.76 -23.21 -1.44
CA ARG A 62 13.16 -23.42 -1.05
C ARG A 62 14.16 -23.08 -2.16
N VAL A 63 13.90 -21.98 -2.87
CA VAL A 63 14.79 -21.50 -3.94
C VAL A 63 16.04 -20.89 -3.30
N TYR A 64 17.22 -21.36 -3.72
CA TYR A 64 18.49 -20.81 -3.24
C TYR A 64 18.79 -19.47 -3.92
N ILE A 65 18.95 -18.41 -3.12
CA ILE A 65 19.21 -17.03 -3.57
C ILE A 65 20.46 -16.45 -2.88
N GLY A 66 21.55 -17.23 -2.84
CA GLY A 66 22.77 -16.93 -2.07
C GLY A 66 22.65 -17.31 -0.58
N TYR A 67 21.43 -17.45 -0.09
CA TYR A 67 21.09 -18.18 1.12
C TYR A 67 19.80 -18.99 0.85
N SER A 68 19.44 -19.93 1.74
CA SER A 68 18.18 -20.67 1.64
C SER A 68 17.11 -19.95 2.48
N PRO A 69 16.13 -19.26 1.86
CA PRO A 69 15.05 -18.64 2.60
C PRO A 69 14.25 -19.70 3.36
N GLY A 70 13.96 -19.40 4.62
CA GLY A 70 13.24 -20.30 5.53
C GLY A 70 12.10 -19.59 6.23
N PHE A 71 11.72 -20.11 7.40
CA PHE A 71 10.61 -19.58 8.20
C PHE A 71 10.72 -18.07 8.47
N HIS A 72 11.88 -17.60 8.93
CA HIS A 72 12.08 -16.17 9.22
C HIS A 72 11.99 -15.27 7.98
N SER A 73 12.47 -15.74 6.83
CA SER A 73 12.35 -15.02 5.55
C SER A 73 10.90 -14.92 5.11
N MET A 74 10.11 -15.98 5.33
CA MET A 74 8.69 -16.01 5.03
C MET A 74 7.90 -15.08 5.95
N LEU A 75 8.22 -15.07 7.24
CA LEU A 75 7.64 -14.15 8.21
C LEU A 75 7.93 -12.69 7.80
N LEU A 76 9.18 -12.35 7.51
CA LEU A 76 9.55 -11.02 7.01
C LEU A 76 8.80 -10.69 5.71
N GLY A 77 8.69 -11.67 4.81
CA GLY A 77 7.94 -11.55 3.56
C GLY A 77 6.48 -11.17 3.80
N SER A 78 5.79 -11.86 4.70
CA SER A 78 4.40 -11.55 5.07
C SER A 78 4.24 -10.14 5.62
N LEU A 79 5.16 -9.69 6.49
CA LEU A 79 5.13 -8.34 7.03
C LEU A 79 5.31 -7.29 5.93
N PHE A 80 6.20 -7.51 4.97
CA PHE A 80 6.37 -6.64 3.82
C PHE A 80 5.14 -6.61 2.90
N VAL A 81 4.46 -7.75 2.70
CA VAL A 81 3.18 -7.80 1.97
C VAL A 81 2.12 -6.96 2.70
N LEU A 82 1.94 -7.17 4.00
CA LEU A 82 0.93 -6.46 4.79
C LEU A 82 1.19 -4.94 4.86
N VAL A 83 2.45 -4.54 5.10
CA VAL A 83 2.84 -3.13 5.12
C VAL A 83 2.71 -2.51 3.74
N GLY A 84 3.19 -3.19 2.69
CA GLY A 84 3.07 -2.72 1.31
C GLY A 84 1.62 -2.51 0.89
N TYR A 85 0.76 -3.48 1.22
CA TYR A 85 -0.68 -3.41 1.02
C TYR A 85 -1.30 -2.21 1.74
N GLN A 86 -0.99 -2.02 3.03
CA GLN A 86 -1.49 -0.89 3.81
C GLN A 86 -1.07 0.47 3.22
N ILE A 87 0.20 0.60 2.82
CA ILE A 87 0.72 1.83 2.21
C ILE A 87 0.02 2.12 0.88
N ILE A 88 -0.19 1.11 0.03
CA ILE A 88 -0.91 1.28 -1.24
C ILE A 88 -2.32 1.82 -1.00
N PHE A 89 -3.06 1.25 -0.05
CA PHE A 89 -4.42 1.71 0.27
C PHE A 89 -4.43 3.12 0.88
N LEU A 90 -3.47 3.46 1.75
CA LEU A 90 -3.29 4.84 2.24
C LEU A 90 -3.06 5.82 1.08
N GLY A 91 -2.25 5.44 0.09
CA GLY A 91 -2.05 6.22 -1.13
C GLY A 91 -3.32 6.40 -1.95
N LEU A 92 -4.11 5.33 -2.08
CA LEU A 92 -5.39 5.38 -2.76
C LEU A 92 -6.39 6.28 -2.05
N PHE A 93 -6.51 6.17 -0.73
CA PHE A 93 -7.34 7.07 0.08
C PHE A 93 -6.91 8.53 -0.07
N ALA A 94 -5.62 8.82 0.10
CA ALA A 94 -5.08 10.18 -0.02
C ALA A 94 -5.34 10.77 -1.41
N LYS A 95 -5.14 9.98 -2.46
CA LYS A 95 -5.36 10.42 -3.85
C LYS A 95 -6.84 10.69 -4.14
N LEU A 96 -7.73 9.77 -3.78
CA LEU A 96 -9.16 9.93 -4.03
C LEU A 96 -9.77 11.05 -3.19
N TYR A 97 -9.38 11.17 -1.92
CA TYR A 97 -9.81 12.26 -1.06
C TYR A 97 -9.30 13.62 -1.55
N GLY A 98 -8.04 13.71 -1.97
CA GLY A 98 -7.51 14.93 -2.55
C GLY A 98 -8.24 15.35 -3.84
N ILE A 99 -8.71 14.39 -4.64
CA ILE A 99 -9.58 14.66 -5.81
C ILE A 99 -10.96 15.13 -5.36
N SER A 100 -11.54 14.53 -4.30
CA SER A 100 -12.88 14.91 -3.83
C SER A 100 -12.97 16.32 -3.27
N VAL A 101 -11.87 16.82 -2.70
CA VAL A 101 -11.76 18.19 -2.17
C VAL A 101 -11.17 19.18 -3.19
N GLY A 102 -10.87 18.72 -4.42
CA GLY A 102 -10.36 19.59 -5.49
C GLY A 102 -8.88 19.96 -5.39
N VAL A 103 -8.11 19.27 -4.55
CA VAL A 103 -6.65 19.44 -4.44
C VAL A 103 -5.92 18.88 -5.66
N PHE A 104 -6.43 17.79 -6.24
CA PHE A 104 -5.85 17.12 -7.40
C PHE A 104 -6.87 16.99 -8.54
N ASN A 105 -6.38 17.02 -9.78
CA ASN A 105 -7.17 16.65 -10.95
C ASN A 105 -7.15 15.13 -11.16
N ALA A 106 -8.31 14.54 -11.44
CA ALA A 106 -8.40 13.11 -11.73
C ALA A 106 -7.76 12.75 -13.08
N ASP A 107 -6.67 11.99 -13.04
CA ASP A 107 -6.04 11.41 -14.23
C ASP A 107 -6.83 10.22 -14.79
N LYS A 108 -6.46 9.74 -15.98
CA LYS A 108 -7.17 8.65 -16.69
C LYS A 108 -7.29 7.37 -15.85
N ILE A 109 -6.23 7.01 -15.13
CA ILE A 109 -6.20 5.79 -14.29
C ILE A 109 -7.17 5.96 -13.14
N THR A 110 -7.12 7.10 -12.45
CA THR A 110 -7.99 7.37 -11.30
C THR A 110 -9.47 7.43 -11.70
N LYS A 111 -9.79 8.02 -12.86
CA LYS A 111 -11.16 7.98 -13.41
C LYS A 111 -11.64 6.55 -13.67
N SER A 112 -10.76 5.66 -14.16
CA SER A 112 -11.09 4.25 -14.37
C SER A 112 -11.35 3.52 -13.03
N ILE A 113 -10.50 3.79 -12.02
CA ILE A 113 -10.65 3.24 -10.68
C ILE A 113 -11.99 3.68 -10.06
N LEU A 114 -12.31 4.97 -10.09
CA LEU A 114 -13.57 5.53 -9.58
C LEU A 114 -14.81 4.90 -10.23
N LYS A 115 -14.75 4.54 -11.52
CA LYS A 115 -15.86 3.90 -12.24
C LYS A 115 -16.06 2.42 -11.87
N ARG A 116 -15.01 1.74 -11.40
CA ARG A 116 -15.03 0.29 -11.13
C ARG A 116 -15.13 -0.03 -9.64
N LEU A 117 -14.76 0.92 -8.79
CA LEU A 117 -14.92 0.80 -7.35
C LEU A 117 -16.39 0.73 -6.99
N SER A 118 -16.75 -0.36 -6.34
CA SER A 118 -18.07 -0.57 -5.74
C SER A 118 -17.84 -1.34 -4.44
N LEU A 119 -18.57 -0.97 -3.39
CA LEU A 119 -18.48 -1.60 -2.09
C LEU A 119 -18.68 -3.13 -2.20
N GLU A 120 -19.66 -3.55 -2.98
CA GLU A 120 -20.05 -4.95 -3.15
C GLU A 120 -18.90 -5.77 -3.72
N LYS A 121 -18.26 -5.32 -4.81
CA LYS A 121 -17.09 -6.00 -5.40
C LYS A 121 -15.90 -6.06 -4.46
N GLY A 122 -15.63 -4.98 -3.73
CA GLY A 122 -14.51 -4.93 -2.79
C GLY A 122 -14.74 -5.83 -1.58
N ALA A 123 -15.93 -5.78 -0.99
CA ALA A 123 -16.32 -6.60 0.15
C ALA A 123 -16.39 -8.09 -0.22
N THR A 124 -16.95 -8.44 -1.39
CA THR A 124 -16.99 -9.84 -1.89
C THR A 124 -15.58 -10.38 -2.15
N LEU A 125 -14.69 -9.58 -2.76
CA LEU A 125 -13.28 -9.97 -2.94
C LEU A 125 -12.59 -10.21 -1.59
N GLY A 126 -12.73 -9.27 -0.65
CA GLY A 126 -12.15 -9.38 0.69
C GLY A 126 -12.68 -10.59 1.46
N LEU A 127 -13.99 -10.84 1.40
CA LEU A 127 -14.62 -12.01 2.00
C LEU A 127 -14.12 -13.31 1.39
N THR A 128 -13.96 -13.37 0.07
CA THR A 128 -13.43 -14.55 -0.63
C THR A 128 -12.00 -14.84 -0.19
N ILE A 129 -11.13 -13.82 -0.15
CA ILE A 129 -9.74 -13.96 0.30
C ILE A 129 -9.70 -14.41 1.78
N PHE A 130 -10.52 -13.79 2.62
CA PHE A 130 -10.65 -14.16 4.04
C PHE A 130 -11.07 -15.62 4.21
N LEU A 131 -12.11 -16.07 3.50
CA LEU A 131 -12.60 -17.44 3.58
C LEU A 131 -11.56 -18.45 3.13
N ILE A 132 -10.82 -18.17 2.05
CA ILE A 132 -9.73 -19.04 1.60
C ILE A 132 -8.66 -19.18 2.69
N GLY A 133 -8.20 -18.06 3.26
CA GLY A 133 -7.21 -18.07 4.34
C GLY A 133 -7.73 -18.77 5.61
N PHE A 134 -8.98 -18.49 5.99
CA PHE A 134 -9.62 -19.05 7.18
C PHE A 134 -9.82 -20.56 7.08
N LEU A 135 -10.36 -21.05 5.95
CA LEU A 135 -10.53 -22.48 5.72
C LEU A 135 -9.19 -23.20 5.68
N TYR A 136 -8.16 -22.58 5.10
CA TYR A 136 -6.82 -23.15 5.09
C TYR A 136 -6.20 -23.21 6.50
N ALA A 137 -6.31 -22.14 7.30
CA ALA A 137 -5.89 -22.15 8.70
C ALA A 137 -6.63 -23.23 9.52
N LEU A 138 -7.95 -23.34 9.32
CA LEU A 138 -8.77 -24.35 10.00
C LEU A 138 -8.33 -25.77 9.61
N HIS A 139 -8.04 -26.01 8.34
CA HIS A 139 -7.51 -27.28 7.87
C HIS A 139 -6.17 -27.63 8.54
N LEU A 140 -5.26 -26.66 8.70
CA LEU A 140 -3.98 -26.86 9.38
C LEU A 140 -4.19 -27.21 10.86
N VAL A 141 -5.10 -26.52 11.56
CA VAL A 141 -5.42 -26.78 12.97
C VAL A 141 -6.04 -28.18 13.15
N ILE A 142 -7.02 -28.55 12.31
CA ILE A 142 -7.65 -29.87 12.35
C ILE A 142 -6.59 -30.95 12.13
N SER A 143 -5.75 -30.79 11.11
CA SER A 143 -4.68 -31.75 10.78
C SER A 143 -3.69 -31.95 11.93
N TRP A 144 -3.32 -30.85 12.60
CA TRP A 144 -2.47 -30.88 13.78
C TRP A 144 -3.14 -31.66 14.92
N ILE A 145 -4.40 -31.39 15.24
CA ILE A 145 -5.16 -32.10 16.29
C ILE A 145 -5.28 -33.60 15.96
N THR A 146 -5.69 -33.95 14.74
CA THR A 146 -5.89 -35.34 14.33
C THR A 146 -4.59 -36.14 14.25
N SER A 147 -3.45 -35.47 14.12
CA SER A 147 -2.12 -36.09 14.18
C SER A 147 -1.64 -36.42 15.59
N GLY A 148 -2.44 -36.10 16.62
CA GLY A 148 -2.00 -36.17 18.02
C GLY A 148 -0.96 -35.09 18.34
N PHE A 149 -1.14 -33.89 17.77
CA PHE A 149 -0.29 -32.72 17.97
C PHE A 149 1.15 -32.83 17.42
N LYS A 150 1.38 -33.72 16.45
CA LYS A 150 2.71 -34.00 15.88
C LYS A 150 2.99 -33.25 14.59
N LEU A 151 1.95 -33.00 13.79
CA LEU A 151 2.08 -32.36 12.47
C LEU A 151 2.10 -30.84 12.63
N LEU A 152 3.29 -30.24 12.62
CA LEU A 152 3.44 -28.79 12.53
C LEU A 152 3.60 -28.36 11.06
N PRO A 153 3.10 -27.17 10.66
CA PRO A 153 3.46 -26.57 9.39
C PRO A 153 4.99 -26.46 9.27
N LEU A 154 5.59 -27.22 8.36
CA LEU A 154 7.06 -27.30 8.22
C LEU A 154 7.63 -26.21 7.32
N ARG A 155 6.79 -25.48 6.57
CA ARG A 155 7.22 -24.54 5.53
C ARG A 155 6.55 -23.17 5.63
N GLY A 156 5.88 -22.87 6.75
CA GLY A 156 5.21 -21.58 6.99
C GLY A 156 3.83 -21.48 6.31
N GLU A 157 3.16 -22.60 6.10
CA GLU A 157 1.80 -22.64 5.56
C GLU A 157 0.79 -21.81 6.38
N ASP A 158 0.98 -21.80 7.70
CA ASP A 158 0.25 -20.96 8.65
C ASP A 158 0.44 -19.47 8.37
N ILE A 159 1.68 -19.03 8.07
CA ILE A 159 1.98 -17.64 7.71
C ILE A 159 1.20 -17.23 6.46
N ILE A 160 1.09 -18.09 5.44
CA ILE A 160 0.27 -17.82 4.25
C ILE A 160 -1.19 -17.64 4.65
N ALA A 161 -1.72 -18.58 5.43
CA ALA A 161 -3.12 -18.56 5.88
C ALA A 161 -3.45 -17.26 6.63
N PHE A 162 -2.62 -16.89 7.60
CA PHE A 162 -2.80 -15.68 8.40
C PHE A 162 -2.64 -14.41 7.57
N THR A 163 -1.70 -14.37 6.62
CA THR A 163 -1.54 -13.23 5.70
C THR A 163 -2.80 -13.02 4.87
N LEU A 164 -3.38 -14.09 4.32
CA LEU A 164 -4.64 -14.03 3.56
C LEU A 164 -5.82 -13.57 4.43
N ILE A 165 -5.93 -14.08 5.65
CA ILE A 165 -6.98 -13.66 6.60
C ILE A 165 -6.90 -12.15 6.83
N VAL A 166 -5.71 -11.63 7.17
CA VAL A 166 -5.52 -10.19 7.43
C VAL A 166 -5.80 -9.36 6.18
N MET A 167 -5.28 -9.76 5.01
CA MET A 167 -5.55 -9.05 3.75
C MET A 167 -7.02 -9.05 3.39
N GLY A 168 -7.74 -10.16 3.60
CA GLY A 168 -9.17 -10.27 3.35
C GLY A 168 -9.97 -9.29 4.21
N ILE A 169 -9.71 -9.29 5.52
CA ILE A 169 -10.33 -8.37 6.48
C ILE A 169 -10.04 -6.91 6.09
N GLN A 170 -8.77 -6.57 5.84
CA GLN A 170 -8.37 -5.23 5.43
C GLN A 170 -9.05 -4.81 4.13
N THR A 171 -9.17 -5.72 3.15
CA THR A 171 -9.85 -5.45 1.87
C THR A 171 -11.31 -5.07 2.10
N ILE A 172 -12.02 -5.75 3.00
CA ILE A 172 -13.41 -5.43 3.35
C ILE A 172 -13.49 -4.01 3.90
N PHE A 173 -12.76 -3.69 4.97
CA PHE A 173 -12.80 -2.37 5.60
C PHE A 173 -12.31 -1.25 4.68
N ASN A 174 -11.28 -1.51 3.88
CA ASN A 174 -10.80 -0.57 2.88
C ASN A 174 -11.87 -0.27 1.83
N SER A 175 -12.68 -1.26 1.44
CA SER A 175 -13.76 -1.09 0.47
C SER A 175 -14.87 -0.19 1.02
N PHE A 176 -15.23 -0.33 2.31
CA PHE A 176 -16.15 0.59 2.98
C PHE A 176 -15.63 2.03 2.96
N PHE A 177 -14.35 2.24 3.29
CA PHE A 177 -13.77 3.57 3.30
C PHE A 177 -13.68 4.16 1.89
N LEU A 178 -13.23 3.39 0.89
CA LEU A 178 -13.22 3.85 -0.51
C LEU A 178 -14.62 4.24 -0.98
N SER A 179 -15.64 3.44 -0.65
CA SER A 179 -17.03 3.74 -1.01
C SER A 179 -17.50 5.06 -0.40
N MET A 180 -17.17 5.33 0.86
CA MET A 180 -17.51 6.60 1.51
C MET A 180 -16.91 7.80 0.75
N ILE A 181 -15.64 7.73 0.35
CA ILE A 181 -14.97 8.81 -0.41
C ILE A 181 -15.60 8.99 -1.79
N VAL A 182 -15.93 7.89 -2.48
CA VAL A 182 -16.58 7.93 -3.80
C VAL A 182 -17.96 8.58 -3.70
N THR A 183 -18.76 8.24 -2.69
CA THR A 183 -20.07 8.86 -2.44
C THR A 183 -19.93 10.37 -2.25
N ILE A 184 -18.98 10.82 -1.42
CA ILE A 184 -18.69 12.25 -1.21
C ILE A 184 -18.32 12.92 -2.53
N TYR A 185 -17.43 12.31 -3.33
CA TYR A 185 -17.04 12.83 -4.63
C TYR A 185 -18.21 12.98 -5.61
N SER A 186 -19.15 12.04 -5.60
CA SER A 186 -20.33 12.08 -6.48
C SER A 186 -21.39 13.10 -6.04
N ALA A 187 -21.44 13.45 -4.76
CA ALA A 187 -22.42 14.37 -4.20
C ALA A 187 -22.10 15.85 -4.44
N VAL A 188 -20.84 16.19 -4.75
CA VAL A 188 -20.42 17.57 -5.02
C VAL A 188 -20.84 17.97 -6.44
N PRO A 189 -21.75 18.96 -6.61
CA PRO A 189 -22.13 19.46 -7.93
C PRO A 189 -20.90 20.04 -8.64
N ARG A 190 -20.68 19.63 -9.90
CA ARG A 190 -19.62 20.23 -10.73
C ARG A 190 -20.20 21.46 -11.40
N ALA A 191 -19.67 22.62 -11.03
CA ALA A 191 -19.92 23.90 -11.72
C ALA A 191 -19.25 23.91 -13.11
#